data_AF-A0A8J7XTY9-F1
#
_entry.id   AF-A0A8J7XTY9-F1
#
_cell.length_a   1.000
_cell.length_b   1.000
_cell.length_c   1.000
_cell.angle_alpha   90.00
_cell.angle_beta   90.00
_cell.angle_gamma   90.00
#
_symmetry.space_group_name_H-M   'P 1'
#
loop_
_entity.id
_entity.type
_entity.pdbx_description
1 polymer ?
#
loop_
_entity_poly.entity_id
_entity_poly.type
_entity_poly.pdbx_seq_one_letter_code
_entity_poly.pdbx_strand_id
1 'polypeptide(L)'
;MNYNSKNDRDSSLKSPTATRTAGYAPEEYKSDVGFNLDDDQPLAVEREIAERPERIEILLNAKESMQKEKSWEKGLKIIEKSMNELGFRRYGIFLVNPLRKKLEFHSGKGVNLSKGTSIRLRDSEHVGVKCVLEKRTIRVKRCPKEKDIAGSDCVWVPIIIQNQPFGALVAGTKECRGSVTDEDVEDLEMLAGMCAAFIDRRSIVVEPVTEERSQTTPRYWLDSMEAYIVLEETPGKSVEIFSDLVTHGIPGCVVSRVHPEKLRKKYNLVKTPMLWLSRAGVELSVSPDDLPKLEYIIEDFTRKSTESVILLDGVEYLMTQTSFEDVLQYVQELKDIMVINNSRLIISLYRDALSQREYSVFVREAALL
;
A
#
# COMPACT_ATOMS: atom_id res chain seq x y z
N MET A 1 -63.69 -22.65 22.87
CA MET A 1 -64.05 -21.73 23.98
C MET A 1 -64.33 -20.36 23.38
N ASN A 2 -65.61 -19.97 23.38
CA ASN A 2 -66.24 -18.63 23.51
C ASN A 2 -65.33 -17.38 23.53
N TYR A 3 -65.65 -16.18 23.01
CA TYR A 3 -66.79 -15.51 22.35
C TYR A 3 -66.23 -14.12 21.88
N ASN A 4 -66.33 -13.72 20.61
CA ASN A 4 -67.16 -12.64 20.01
C ASN A 4 -67.14 -11.16 20.53
N SER A 5 -67.22 -10.23 19.54
CA SER A 5 -67.77 -8.84 19.52
C SER A 5 -66.75 -7.67 19.49
N LYS A 6 -66.57 -6.88 18.41
CA LYS A 6 -67.42 -5.88 17.68
C LYS A 6 -67.76 -4.58 18.46
N ASN A 7 -67.25 -3.44 17.98
CA ASN A 7 -67.95 -2.24 17.43
C ASN A 7 -67.05 -0.97 17.58
N ASP A 8 -66.76 -0.11 16.60
CA ASP A 8 -67.53 0.65 15.59
C ASP A 8 -68.00 2.05 16.09
N ARG A 9 -67.56 3.10 15.36
CA ARG A 9 -68.13 4.48 15.15
C ARG A 9 -67.81 5.67 16.07
N ASP A 10 -67.02 6.59 15.51
CA ASP A 10 -67.44 7.88 14.90
C ASP A 10 -68.54 8.72 15.59
N SER A 11 -68.24 10.00 15.88
CA SER A 11 -69.23 11.09 15.89
C SER A 11 -68.61 12.49 16.00
N SER A 12 -68.96 13.31 15.01
CA SER A 12 -68.85 14.78 14.91
C SER A 12 -69.92 15.52 15.73
N LEU A 13 -69.66 16.74 16.24
CA LEU A 13 -70.66 17.84 16.35
C LEU A 13 -70.07 19.22 16.79
N LYS A 14 -70.06 20.17 15.83
CA LYS A 14 -70.43 21.61 15.81
C LYS A 14 -70.31 22.56 17.06
N SER A 15 -69.52 23.65 16.89
CA SER A 15 -69.75 25.15 17.05
C SER A 15 -70.66 25.72 18.18
N PRO A 16 -70.53 26.99 18.71
CA PRO A 16 -70.26 28.23 17.92
C PRO A 16 -69.62 29.49 18.62
N THR A 17 -69.26 30.48 17.77
CA THR A 17 -69.13 31.97 17.90
C THR A 17 -68.94 32.72 19.23
N ALA A 18 -67.97 33.65 19.23
CA ALA A 18 -68.10 34.99 19.83
C ALA A 18 -67.24 36.03 19.06
N THR A 19 -67.76 37.25 18.92
CA THR A 19 -67.29 38.37 18.08
C THR A 19 -67.07 39.61 18.95
N ARG A 20 -66.25 40.58 18.47
CA ARG A 20 -65.98 41.99 18.92
C ARG A 20 -64.64 42.18 19.65
N THR A 21 -63.82 43.22 19.45
CA THR A 21 -63.94 44.51 18.73
C THR A 21 -62.55 45.11 18.48
N ALA A 22 -62.50 46.12 17.60
CA ALA A 22 -61.33 46.77 17.00
C ALA A 22 -60.54 47.75 17.91
N GLY A 23 -59.29 48.01 17.51
CA GLY A 23 -58.49 49.18 17.87
C GLY A 23 -57.49 49.52 16.75
N TYR A 24 -57.78 50.58 15.99
CA TYR A 24 -56.90 51.39 15.11
C TYR A 24 -56.04 52.31 16.00
N ALA A 25 -54.82 52.83 15.72
CA ALA A 25 -53.99 53.15 14.54
C ALA A 25 -52.51 53.38 15.05
N PRO A 26 -51.51 53.91 14.29
CA PRO A 26 -51.45 54.25 12.86
C PRO A 26 -50.20 53.73 12.10
N GLU A 27 -50.27 53.91 10.77
CA GLU A 27 -49.22 53.70 9.78
C GLU A 27 -48.03 54.66 9.96
N GLU A 28 -46.81 54.15 9.79
CA GLU A 28 -45.70 54.92 9.23
C GLU A 28 -45.12 54.18 8.03
N TYR A 29 -45.39 54.74 6.85
CA TYR A 29 -44.71 54.43 5.60
C TYR A 29 -43.27 54.97 5.68
N LYS A 30 -42.28 54.08 5.66
CA LYS A 30 -40.96 54.35 5.08
C LYS A 30 -40.55 53.18 4.19
N SER A 31 -40.78 53.36 2.89
CA SER A 31 -39.93 52.79 1.87
C SER A 31 -38.52 53.34 2.04
N ASP A 32 -37.52 52.48 2.09
CA ASP A 32 -36.29 52.64 1.29
C ASP A 32 -35.44 51.37 1.42
N VAL A 33 -35.57 50.55 0.37
CA VAL A 33 -34.52 49.77 -0.31
C VAL A 33 -33.22 49.58 0.49
N GLY A 34 -33.20 48.56 1.34
CA GLY A 34 -31.96 47.89 1.75
C GLY A 34 -31.76 46.67 0.87
N PHE A 35 -30.95 46.80 -0.18
CA PHE A 35 -30.38 45.66 -0.89
C PHE A 35 -29.65 44.79 0.14
N ASN A 36 -30.06 43.52 0.27
CA ASN A 36 -29.21 42.49 0.88
C ASN A 36 -27.97 42.34 0.00
N LEU A 37 -26.90 43.03 0.38
CA LEU A 37 -25.53 42.65 0.03
C LEU A 37 -25.03 41.76 1.16
N ASP A 38 -24.22 40.76 0.78
CA ASP A 38 -23.52 39.79 1.63
C ASP A 38 -24.19 38.40 1.79
N ASP A 39 -24.60 37.80 0.68
CA ASP A 39 -24.35 36.37 0.44
C ASP A 39 -23.19 36.25 -0.57
N ASP A 40 -21.99 36.64 -0.12
CA ASP A 40 -20.76 36.54 -0.90
C ASP A 40 -20.21 35.11 -0.83
N GLN A 41 -20.96 34.15 -1.38
CA GLN A 41 -20.39 32.86 -1.76
C GLN A 41 -19.71 33.07 -3.11
N PRO A 42 -18.37 33.01 -3.21
CA PRO A 42 -17.69 33.25 -4.48
C PRO A 42 -18.22 32.29 -5.53
N LEU A 43 -18.48 32.82 -6.73
CA LEU A 43 -18.95 32.05 -7.87
C LEU A 43 -18.00 30.85 -8.07
N ALA A 44 -18.51 29.71 -8.57
CA ALA A 44 -17.70 28.50 -8.75
C ALA A 44 -16.38 28.76 -9.52
N VAL A 45 -16.39 29.73 -10.42
CA VAL A 45 -15.22 30.20 -11.19
C VAL A 45 -14.20 30.95 -10.32
N GLU A 46 -14.65 31.77 -9.36
CA GLU A 46 -13.78 32.52 -8.44
C GLU A 46 -13.09 31.61 -7.42
N ARG A 47 -13.79 30.56 -6.95
CA ARG A 47 -13.18 29.51 -6.12
C ARG A 47 -12.13 28.73 -6.89
N GLU A 48 -12.39 28.39 -8.15
CA GLU A 48 -11.43 27.67 -9.00
C GLU A 48 -10.16 28.51 -9.27
N ILE A 49 -10.30 29.83 -9.44
CA ILE A 49 -9.15 30.74 -9.60
C ILE A 49 -8.34 30.85 -8.30
N ALA A 50 -8.99 30.84 -7.14
CA ALA A 50 -8.33 30.93 -5.83
C ALA A 50 -7.60 29.63 -5.42
N GLU A 51 -8.13 28.46 -5.80
CA GLU A 51 -7.57 27.13 -5.43
C GLU A 51 -6.38 26.71 -6.32
N ARG A 52 -6.25 27.26 -7.53
CA ARG A 52 -5.14 26.96 -8.47
C ARG A 52 -3.73 27.15 -7.91
N PRO A 53 -3.38 28.26 -7.24
CA PRO A 53 -2.03 28.43 -6.67
C PRO A 53 -1.72 27.40 -5.58
N GLU A 54 -2.67 27.11 -4.68
CA GLU A 54 -2.51 26.13 -3.60
C GLU A 54 -2.31 24.71 -4.14
N ARG A 55 -3.09 24.32 -5.15
CA ARG A 55 -2.92 23.04 -5.87
C ARG A 55 -1.52 22.87 -6.44
N ILE A 56 -1.04 23.89 -7.17
CA ILE A 56 0.29 23.86 -7.78
C ILE A 56 1.38 23.75 -6.70
N GLU A 57 1.23 24.48 -5.60
CA GLU A 57 2.17 24.43 -4.47
C GLU A 57 2.25 23.02 -3.87
N ILE A 58 1.10 22.36 -3.62
CA ILE A 58 1.08 20.99 -3.10
C ILE A 58 1.81 20.02 -4.04
N LEU A 59 1.55 20.08 -5.34
CA LEU A 59 2.20 19.21 -6.32
C LEU A 59 3.71 19.48 -6.44
N LEU A 60 4.13 20.74 -6.35
CA LEU A 60 5.55 21.12 -6.35
C LEU A 60 6.27 20.61 -5.10
N ASN A 61 5.65 20.77 -3.93
CA ASN A 61 6.18 20.28 -2.65
C ASN A 61 6.28 18.75 -2.65
N ALA A 62 5.29 18.05 -3.20
CA ALA A 62 5.30 16.60 -3.38
C ALA A 62 6.49 16.18 -4.25
N LYS A 63 6.68 16.84 -5.40
CA LYS A 63 7.79 16.58 -6.32
C LYS A 63 9.15 16.78 -5.66
N GLU A 64 9.35 17.88 -4.95
CA GLU A 64 10.62 18.18 -4.28
C GLU A 64 10.91 17.16 -3.16
N SER A 65 9.90 16.83 -2.36
CA SER A 65 10.02 15.84 -1.28
C SER A 65 10.36 14.45 -1.84
N MET A 66 9.68 14.02 -2.91
CA MET A 66 9.95 12.77 -3.62
C MET A 66 11.35 12.73 -4.23
N GLN A 67 11.89 13.86 -4.69
CA GLN A 67 13.25 13.91 -5.24
C GLN A 67 14.32 13.59 -4.19
N LYS A 68 14.14 14.05 -2.95
CA LYS A 68 15.08 13.87 -1.83
C LYS A 68 14.91 12.51 -1.14
N GLU A 69 13.72 11.93 -1.20
CA GLU A 69 13.42 10.66 -0.54
C GLU A 69 14.15 9.46 -1.19
N LYS A 70 14.48 8.46 -0.36
CA LYS A 70 15.14 7.20 -0.74
C LYS A 70 14.29 5.96 -0.45
N SER A 71 13.45 6.00 0.58
CA SER A 71 12.60 4.88 1.02
C SER A 71 11.28 4.85 0.26
N TRP A 72 10.89 3.69 -0.26
CA TRP A 72 9.62 3.54 -0.97
C TRP A 72 8.44 3.79 -0.06
N GLU A 73 8.45 3.19 1.13
CA GLU A 73 7.43 3.42 2.17
C GLU A 73 7.23 4.91 2.46
N LYS A 74 8.31 5.69 2.63
CA LYS A 74 8.20 7.14 2.85
C LYS A 74 7.74 7.90 1.60
N GLY A 75 8.15 7.47 0.42
CA GLY A 75 7.68 8.03 -0.85
C GLY A 75 6.18 7.86 -1.05
N LEU A 76 5.65 6.67 -0.76
CA LEU A 76 4.21 6.40 -0.82
C LEU A 76 3.43 7.24 0.19
N LYS A 77 3.99 7.46 1.40
CA LYS A 77 3.42 8.39 2.38
C LYS A 77 3.39 9.85 1.93
N ILE A 78 4.36 10.28 1.11
CA ILE A 78 4.32 11.63 0.51
C ILE A 78 3.12 11.74 -0.43
N ILE A 79 2.89 10.74 -1.30
CA ILE A 79 1.71 10.71 -2.20
C ILE A 79 0.42 10.71 -1.39
N GLU A 80 0.35 9.89 -0.34
CA GLU A 80 -0.79 9.84 0.58
C GLU A 80 -1.08 11.20 1.22
N LYS A 81 -0.04 11.86 1.74
CA LYS A 81 -0.13 13.20 2.33
C LYS A 81 -0.61 14.23 1.30
N SER A 82 -0.07 14.21 0.08
CA SER A 82 -0.49 15.14 -0.99
C SER A 82 -1.94 14.93 -1.41
N MET A 83 -2.43 13.69 -1.48
CA MET A 83 -3.86 13.44 -1.74
C MET A 83 -4.74 14.01 -0.61
N ASN A 84 -4.30 13.93 0.65
CA ASN A 84 -5.01 14.56 1.76
C ASN A 84 -4.99 16.10 1.67
N GLU A 85 -3.84 16.70 1.35
CA GLU A 85 -3.70 18.17 1.22
C GLU A 85 -4.48 18.72 0.04
N LEU A 86 -4.62 17.96 -1.06
CA LEU A 86 -5.52 18.31 -2.17
C LEU A 86 -7.01 18.22 -1.79
N GLY A 87 -7.34 17.77 -0.58
CA GLY A 87 -8.69 17.78 -0.03
C GLY A 87 -9.55 16.56 -0.37
N PHE A 88 -8.95 15.44 -0.81
CA PHE A 88 -9.70 14.21 -1.09
C PHE A 88 -10.22 13.56 0.21
N ARG A 89 -11.53 13.32 0.30
CA ARG A 89 -12.15 12.69 1.50
C ARG A 89 -11.80 11.22 1.65
N ARG A 90 -11.73 10.53 0.51
CA ARG A 90 -11.46 9.10 0.41
C ARG A 90 -10.40 8.90 -0.63
N TYR A 91 -9.29 8.25 -0.27
CA TYR A 91 -8.23 7.93 -1.20
C TYR A 91 -7.48 6.68 -0.76
N GLY A 92 -6.79 6.03 -1.68
CA GLY A 92 -6.00 4.85 -1.40
C GLY A 92 -4.93 4.58 -2.46
N ILE A 93 -3.91 3.86 -2.03
CA ILE A 93 -2.83 3.35 -2.87
C ILE A 93 -2.97 1.83 -2.92
N PHE A 94 -3.05 1.30 -4.13
CA PHE A 94 -3.05 -0.12 -4.41
C PHE A 94 -1.78 -0.52 -5.12
N LEU A 95 -1.19 -1.64 -4.72
CA LEU A 95 -0.01 -2.21 -5.36
C LEU A 95 -0.37 -3.53 -6.04
N VAL A 96 0.19 -3.75 -7.22
CA VAL A 96 0.04 -5.02 -7.93
C VAL A 96 1.02 -6.02 -7.30
N ASN A 97 0.49 -7.17 -6.89
CA ASN A 97 1.29 -8.34 -6.54
C ASN A 97 1.24 -9.31 -7.74
N PRO A 98 2.29 -9.34 -8.58
CA PRO A 98 2.30 -10.12 -9.83
C PRO A 98 2.19 -11.62 -9.57
N LEU A 99 2.88 -12.11 -8.53
CA LEU A 99 2.94 -13.53 -8.18
C LEU A 99 1.60 -14.05 -7.68
N ARG A 100 0.97 -13.35 -6.72
CA ARG A 100 -0.36 -13.71 -6.21
C ARG A 100 -1.48 -13.38 -7.20
N LYS A 101 -1.17 -12.66 -8.29
CA LYS A 101 -2.13 -12.12 -9.26
C LYS A 101 -3.23 -11.32 -8.54
N LYS A 102 -2.82 -10.42 -7.65
CA LYS A 102 -3.72 -9.59 -6.83
C LYS A 102 -3.38 -8.11 -6.93
N LEU A 103 -4.38 -7.28 -6.68
CA LEU A 103 -4.28 -5.85 -6.43
C LEU A 103 -4.54 -5.63 -4.94
N GLU A 104 -3.53 -5.21 -4.21
CA GLU A 104 -3.52 -5.21 -2.74
C GLU A 104 -3.52 -3.78 -2.21
N PHE A 105 -4.40 -3.52 -1.23
CA PHE A 105 -4.49 -2.21 -0.58
C PHE A 105 -3.29 -1.99 0.32
N HIS A 106 -2.51 -0.95 0.02
CA HIS A 106 -1.30 -0.61 0.77
C HIS A 106 -1.59 0.40 1.89
N SER A 107 -2.11 1.59 1.53
CA SER A 107 -2.46 2.65 2.50
C SER A 107 -3.53 3.59 1.95
N GLY A 108 -4.17 4.38 2.82
CA GLY A 108 -5.22 5.32 2.44
C GLY A 108 -6.10 5.78 3.61
N LYS A 109 -6.98 6.74 3.33
CA LYS A 109 -7.91 7.35 4.30
C LYS A 109 -9.34 7.34 3.78
N GLY A 110 -10.31 7.17 4.68
CA GLY A 110 -11.74 7.24 4.35
C GLY A 110 -12.24 6.05 3.53
N VAL A 111 -11.43 4.99 3.46
CA VAL A 111 -11.71 3.73 2.78
C VAL A 111 -11.98 2.69 3.86
N ASN A 112 -13.11 1.96 3.79
CA ASN A 112 -13.42 0.86 4.72
C ASN A 112 -12.58 -0.40 4.43
N LEU A 113 -11.29 -0.23 4.16
CA LEU A 113 -10.37 -1.32 3.87
C LEU A 113 -9.23 -1.30 4.88
N SER A 114 -8.99 -2.43 5.51
CA SER A 114 -7.79 -2.65 6.30
C SER A 114 -6.61 -3.02 5.40
N LYS A 115 -5.39 -2.75 5.87
CA LYS A 115 -4.14 -3.28 5.31
C LYS A 115 -4.30 -4.80 5.15
N GLY A 116 -4.07 -5.32 3.94
CA GLY A 116 -4.31 -6.74 3.58
C GLY A 116 -5.60 -7.02 2.79
N THR A 117 -6.44 -6.02 2.51
CA THR A 117 -7.53 -6.19 1.53
C THR A 117 -6.91 -6.42 0.15
N SER A 118 -7.33 -7.48 -0.54
CA SER A 118 -6.84 -7.80 -1.89
C SER A 118 -7.95 -8.18 -2.85
N ILE A 119 -7.80 -7.74 -4.10
CA ILE A 119 -8.70 -8.05 -5.21
C ILE A 119 -7.92 -8.92 -6.21
N ARG A 120 -8.54 -9.97 -6.74
CA ARG A 120 -7.84 -10.84 -7.71
C ARG A 120 -7.77 -10.13 -9.07
N LEU A 121 -6.60 -10.10 -9.71
CA LEU A 121 -6.40 -9.48 -11.03
C LEU A 121 -7.19 -10.18 -12.15
N ARG A 122 -7.73 -11.38 -11.92
CA ARG A 122 -8.65 -12.04 -12.86
C ARG A 122 -10.08 -11.47 -12.83
N ASP A 123 -10.40 -10.64 -11.85
CA ASP A 123 -11.72 -10.03 -11.70
C ASP A 123 -11.81 -8.77 -12.57
N SER A 124 -12.02 -8.97 -13.88
CA SER A 124 -12.07 -7.90 -14.88
C SER A 124 -13.26 -6.94 -14.70
N GLU A 125 -14.26 -7.34 -13.92
CA GLU A 125 -15.42 -6.51 -13.61
C GLU A 125 -15.08 -5.45 -12.55
N HIS A 126 -14.06 -5.69 -11.72
CA HIS A 126 -13.63 -4.73 -10.72
C HIS A 126 -12.90 -3.55 -11.39
N VAL A 127 -13.38 -2.32 -11.15
CA VAL A 127 -12.88 -1.11 -11.82
C VAL A 127 -11.39 -0.90 -11.61
N GLY A 128 -10.89 -1.10 -10.38
CA GLY A 128 -9.47 -0.98 -10.07
C GLY A 128 -8.60 -1.99 -10.83
N VAL A 129 -9.09 -3.21 -11.04
CA VAL A 129 -8.38 -4.24 -11.82
C VAL A 129 -8.37 -3.83 -13.29
N LYS A 130 -9.51 -3.37 -13.81
CA LYS A 130 -9.62 -2.86 -15.18
C LYS A 130 -8.67 -1.68 -15.44
N CYS A 131 -8.55 -0.74 -14.50
CA CYS A 131 -7.63 0.39 -14.57
C CYS A 131 -6.18 -0.07 -14.76
N VAL A 132 -5.75 -1.01 -13.91
CA VAL A 132 -4.40 -1.59 -13.90
C VAL A 132 -4.12 -2.40 -15.18
N LEU A 133 -5.05 -3.26 -15.60
CA LEU A 133 -4.87 -4.13 -16.77
C LEU A 133 -4.92 -3.34 -18.09
N GLU A 134 -5.84 -2.39 -18.22
CA GLU A 134 -5.99 -1.56 -19.42
C GLU A 134 -5.00 -0.37 -19.44
N LYS A 135 -4.25 -0.14 -18.34
CA LYS A 135 -3.26 0.92 -18.19
C LYS A 135 -3.81 2.31 -18.51
N ARG A 136 -5.06 2.56 -18.10
CA ARG A 136 -5.73 3.85 -18.31
C ARG A 136 -6.52 4.28 -17.10
N THR A 137 -6.65 5.59 -16.95
CA THR A 137 -7.51 6.21 -15.94
C THR A 137 -8.98 5.85 -16.17
N ILE A 138 -9.69 5.44 -15.11
CA ILE A 138 -11.10 5.07 -15.16
C ILE A 138 -11.89 5.89 -14.14
N ARG A 139 -12.94 6.57 -14.60
CA ARG A 139 -13.87 7.33 -13.76
C ARG A 139 -15.17 6.57 -13.56
N VAL A 140 -15.70 6.59 -12.34
CA VAL A 140 -16.90 5.89 -11.94
C VAL A 140 -17.87 6.87 -11.31
N LYS A 141 -18.92 7.24 -12.04
CA LYS A 141 -19.97 8.16 -11.55
C LYS A 141 -20.99 7.51 -10.63
N ARG A 142 -21.11 6.18 -10.66
CA ARG A 142 -22.02 5.42 -9.80
C ARG A 142 -21.64 3.93 -9.84
N CYS A 143 -21.15 3.39 -8.73
CA CYS A 143 -20.81 1.96 -8.64
C CYS A 143 -22.03 1.16 -8.16
N PRO A 144 -22.44 0.07 -8.84
CA PRO A 144 -23.42 -0.87 -8.32
C PRO A 144 -22.70 -1.96 -7.51
N LYS A 145 -22.85 -1.92 -6.18
CA LYS A 145 -22.56 -2.94 -5.13
C LYS A 145 -21.47 -2.56 -4.11
N GLU A 146 -21.79 -2.86 -2.85
CA GLU A 146 -21.21 -2.40 -1.58
C GLU A 146 -19.84 -3.00 -1.19
N LYS A 147 -18.99 -3.41 -2.15
CA LYS A 147 -17.66 -3.97 -1.83
C LYS A 147 -16.48 -3.14 -2.33
N ASP A 148 -16.75 -2.11 -3.11
CA ASP A 148 -15.74 -1.19 -3.59
C ASP A 148 -15.65 0.03 -2.68
N ILE A 149 -14.48 0.62 -2.68
CA ILE A 149 -14.06 1.87 -2.01
C ILE A 149 -14.97 3.08 -2.32
N ALA A 150 -15.93 2.91 -3.23
CA ALA A 150 -16.67 3.97 -3.88
C ALA A 150 -18.16 3.66 -3.98
N GLY A 151 -18.88 3.93 -2.88
CA GLY A 151 -20.32 4.21 -2.93
C GLY A 151 -20.65 5.60 -3.51
N SER A 152 -19.69 6.28 -4.16
CA SER A 152 -19.77 7.68 -4.63
C SER A 152 -18.80 7.89 -5.81
N ASP A 153 -18.93 9.01 -6.52
CA ASP A 153 -18.07 9.42 -7.64
C ASP A 153 -16.58 9.22 -7.32
N CYS A 154 -15.86 8.41 -8.11
CA CYS A 154 -14.44 8.12 -7.89
C CYS A 154 -13.64 7.98 -9.18
N VAL A 155 -12.32 8.08 -9.06
CA VAL A 155 -11.36 7.89 -10.14
C VAL A 155 -10.27 6.91 -9.71
N TRP A 156 -9.88 6.05 -10.64
CA TRP A 156 -8.73 5.16 -10.54
C TRP A 156 -7.69 5.58 -11.56
N VAL A 157 -6.45 5.79 -11.12
CA VAL A 157 -5.32 6.20 -11.96
C VAL A 157 -4.20 5.16 -11.84
N PRO A 158 -3.71 4.59 -12.96
CA PRO A 158 -2.68 3.55 -12.90
C PRO A 158 -1.30 4.15 -12.61
N ILE A 159 -0.49 3.42 -11.83
CA ILE A 159 0.93 3.69 -11.63
C ILE A 159 1.69 2.74 -12.56
N ILE A 160 2.35 3.28 -13.59
CA ILE A 160 2.97 2.48 -14.65
C ILE A 160 4.49 2.71 -14.66
N ILE A 161 5.25 1.62 -14.58
CA ILE A 161 6.72 1.64 -14.59
C ILE A 161 7.19 0.77 -15.75
N GLN A 162 7.97 1.33 -16.68
CA GLN A 162 8.48 0.59 -17.85
C GLN A 162 7.38 -0.19 -18.60
N ASN A 163 6.20 0.43 -18.78
CA ASN A 163 5.01 -0.18 -19.38
C ASN A 163 4.46 -1.41 -18.63
N GLN A 164 4.78 -1.59 -17.35
CA GLN A 164 4.16 -2.56 -16.47
C GLN A 164 3.31 -1.84 -15.41
N PRO A 165 2.09 -2.31 -15.13
CA PRO A 165 1.28 -1.69 -14.10
C PRO A 165 1.80 -2.11 -12.73
N PHE A 166 2.34 -1.15 -11.98
CA PHE A 166 2.88 -1.35 -10.65
C PHE A 166 1.80 -1.22 -9.56
N GLY A 167 0.75 -0.44 -9.83
CA GLY A 167 -0.29 -0.14 -8.87
C GLY A 167 -1.37 0.77 -9.44
N ALA A 168 -2.22 1.27 -8.56
CA ALA A 168 -3.17 2.33 -8.88
C ALA A 168 -3.41 3.23 -7.67
N LEU A 169 -3.58 4.52 -7.95
CA LEU A 169 -4.18 5.48 -7.01
C LEU A 169 -5.69 5.45 -7.20
N VAL A 170 -6.43 5.55 -6.10
CA VAL A 170 -7.88 5.76 -6.11
C VAL A 170 -8.21 6.97 -5.27
N ALA A 171 -9.12 7.82 -5.75
CA ALA A 171 -9.65 8.94 -4.98
C ALA A 171 -11.14 9.16 -5.28
N GLY A 172 -11.88 9.56 -4.25
CA GLY A 172 -13.27 9.98 -4.32
C GLY A 172 -13.42 11.49 -4.47
N THR A 173 -14.57 12.03 -4.06
CA THR A 173 -14.82 13.47 -4.10
C THR A 173 -14.01 14.24 -3.05
N LYS A 174 -13.67 15.49 -3.38
CA LYS A 174 -13.04 16.44 -2.44
C LYS A 174 -14.02 16.94 -1.37
N GLU A 175 -13.50 17.49 -0.28
CA GLU A 175 -14.32 17.99 0.83
C GLU A 175 -15.27 19.11 0.44
N CYS A 176 -14.87 19.95 -0.50
CA CYS A 176 -15.61 21.12 -0.94
C CYS A 176 -16.53 20.87 -2.15
N ARG A 177 -16.52 19.67 -2.75
CA ARG A 177 -17.19 19.39 -4.04
C ARG A 177 -18.01 18.09 -4.02
N GLY A 178 -19.07 18.06 -4.82
CA GLY A 178 -19.99 16.91 -4.94
C GLY A 178 -19.62 15.86 -6.00
N SER A 179 -18.62 16.13 -6.85
CA SER A 179 -18.18 15.24 -7.93
C SER A 179 -16.69 15.41 -8.21
N VAL A 180 -16.06 14.39 -8.80
CA VAL A 180 -14.66 14.44 -9.28
C VAL A 180 -14.59 15.23 -10.58
N THR A 181 -13.71 16.22 -10.65
CA THR A 181 -13.51 17.11 -11.81
C THR A 181 -12.37 16.64 -12.71
N ASP A 182 -12.24 17.24 -13.91
CA ASP A 182 -11.11 16.95 -14.81
C ASP A 182 -9.76 17.32 -14.19
N GLU A 183 -9.70 18.46 -13.51
CA GLU A 183 -8.48 18.91 -12.81
C GLU A 183 -8.06 17.94 -11.70
N ASP A 184 -9.02 17.37 -10.96
CA ASP A 184 -8.73 16.37 -9.92
C ASP A 184 -8.08 15.12 -10.52
N VAL A 185 -8.47 14.76 -11.74
CA VAL A 185 -7.90 13.61 -12.45
C VAL A 185 -6.49 13.93 -12.94
N GLU A 186 -6.27 15.13 -13.47
CA GLU A 186 -4.93 15.58 -13.87
C GLU A 186 -3.96 15.60 -12.67
N ASP A 187 -4.42 16.07 -11.49
CA ASP A 187 -3.63 16.03 -10.25
C ASP A 187 -3.20 14.62 -9.87
N LEU A 188 -4.13 13.67 -9.93
CA LEU A 188 -3.86 12.28 -9.58
C LEU A 188 -2.96 11.59 -10.61
N GLU A 189 -3.10 11.92 -11.90
CA GLU A 189 -2.19 11.48 -12.97
C GLU A 189 -0.78 12.02 -12.76
N MET A 190 -0.65 13.30 -12.35
CA MET A 190 0.64 13.87 -11.97
C MET A 190 1.25 13.15 -10.76
N LEU A 191 0.48 12.90 -9.70
CA LEU A 191 0.95 12.15 -8.53
C LEU A 191 1.35 10.71 -8.88
N ALA A 192 0.57 10.02 -9.71
CA ALA A 192 0.89 8.67 -10.18
C ALA A 192 2.18 8.65 -11.00
N GLY A 193 2.38 9.64 -11.87
CA GLY A 193 3.63 9.82 -12.63
C GLY A 193 4.84 10.10 -11.74
N MET A 194 4.69 10.95 -10.71
CA MET A 194 5.74 11.19 -9.73
C MET A 194 6.08 9.93 -8.94
N CYS A 195 5.07 9.15 -8.54
CA CYS A 195 5.23 7.87 -7.88
C CYS A 195 6.01 6.88 -8.75
N ALA A 196 5.58 6.70 -10.01
CA ALA A 196 6.25 5.82 -10.96
C ALA A 196 7.73 6.21 -11.18
N ALA A 197 8.01 7.48 -11.44
CA ALA A 197 9.37 7.97 -11.64
C ALA A 197 10.25 7.80 -10.39
N PHE A 198 9.67 7.99 -9.21
CA PHE A 198 10.36 7.79 -7.94
C PHE A 198 10.74 6.32 -7.71
N ILE A 199 9.79 5.41 -7.92
CA ILE A 199 10.02 3.97 -7.78
C ILE A 199 11.09 3.52 -8.78
N ASP A 200 10.92 3.84 -10.07
CA ASP A 200 11.84 3.47 -11.16
C ASP A 200 13.29 3.91 -10.87
N ARG A 201 13.47 5.18 -10.48
CA ARG A 201 14.80 5.75 -10.12
C ARG A 201 15.45 5.08 -8.91
N ARG A 202 14.65 4.53 -7.99
CA ARG A 202 15.12 3.96 -6.71
C ARG A 202 15.12 2.44 -6.71
N SER A 203 14.69 1.81 -7.79
CA SER A 203 14.72 0.36 -7.98
C SER A 203 16.15 -0.15 -7.93
N ILE A 204 16.35 -1.21 -7.14
CA ILE A 204 17.59 -1.96 -7.11
C ILE A 204 17.36 -3.21 -7.93
N VAL A 205 18.22 -3.45 -8.91
CA VAL A 205 18.18 -4.68 -9.70
C VAL A 205 19.27 -5.59 -9.18
N VAL A 206 18.88 -6.78 -8.73
CA VAL A 206 19.80 -7.81 -8.29
C VAL A 206 19.77 -8.94 -9.31
N GLU A 207 20.86 -9.09 -10.05
CA GLU A 207 20.97 -10.13 -11.06
C GLU A 207 21.37 -11.46 -10.43
N PRO A 208 20.73 -12.58 -10.80
CA PRO A 208 21.14 -13.90 -10.34
C PRO A 208 22.50 -14.27 -10.95
N VAL A 209 23.49 -14.43 -10.07
CA VAL A 209 24.82 -14.88 -10.48
C VAL A 209 25.17 -16.15 -9.71
N THR A 210 25.47 -17.19 -10.47
CA THR A 210 25.93 -18.47 -9.94
C THR A 210 27.39 -18.36 -9.46
N GLU A 211 27.64 -18.73 -8.21
CA GLU A 211 29.00 -18.73 -7.65
C GLU A 211 29.81 -19.89 -8.23
N GLU A 212 29.28 -21.12 -8.13
CA GLU A 212 29.81 -22.42 -8.60
C GLU A 212 31.35 -22.50 -8.60
N ARG A 213 31.88 -22.97 -7.47
CA ARG A 213 33.33 -23.09 -7.24
C ARG A 213 33.74 -24.43 -6.65
N SER A 214 32.81 -25.17 -6.07
CA SER A 214 33.12 -26.44 -5.42
C SER A 214 33.01 -27.61 -6.40
N GLN A 215 33.97 -28.53 -6.34
CA GLN A 215 33.94 -29.81 -7.05
C GLN A 215 33.52 -30.97 -6.13
N THR A 216 33.20 -30.67 -4.86
CA THR A 216 32.75 -31.68 -3.89
C THR A 216 31.26 -31.93 -4.00
N THR A 217 30.76 -32.94 -3.27
CA THR A 217 29.32 -33.09 -3.04
C THR A 217 28.83 -32.04 -2.04
N PRO A 218 27.62 -31.50 -2.20
CA PRO A 218 27.00 -30.60 -1.21
C PRO A 218 26.93 -31.25 0.16
N ARG A 219 27.24 -30.49 1.22
CA ARG A 219 27.14 -30.96 2.61
C ARG A 219 25.71 -30.85 3.13
N TYR A 220 24.98 -29.84 2.67
CA TYR A 220 23.60 -29.59 3.06
C TYR A 220 22.67 -29.75 1.86
N TRP A 221 21.49 -30.29 2.12
CA TRP A 221 20.40 -30.37 1.15
C TRP A 221 19.17 -29.71 1.74
N LEU A 222 18.60 -28.76 1.02
CA LEU A 222 17.33 -28.12 1.34
C LEU A 222 16.40 -28.35 0.15
N ASP A 223 15.16 -28.73 0.43
CA ASP A 223 14.15 -28.87 -0.61
C ASP A 223 13.76 -27.49 -1.13
N SER A 224 13.47 -27.41 -2.44
CA SER A 224 12.93 -26.19 -3.03
C SER A 224 11.48 -25.95 -2.59
N MET A 225 10.97 -24.74 -2.80
CA MET A 225 9.62 -24.31 -2.39
C MET A 225 9.41 -24.25 -0.87
N GLU A 226 10.48 -24.33 -0.08
CA GLU A 226 10.43 -24.39 1.37
C GLU A 226 11.15 -23.20 2.03
N ALA A 227 10.70 -22.89 3.26
CA ALA A 227 11.31 -21.92 4.14
C ALA A 227 11.85 -22.60 5.39
N TYR A 228 13.05 -22.18 5.81
CA TYR A 228 13.79 -22.79 6.91
C TYR A 228 14.23 -21.72 7.92
N ILE A 229 14.14 -22.04 9.21
CA ILE A 229 14.63 -21.21 10.32
C ILE A 229 15.82 -21.90 10.96
N VAL A 230 16.91 -21.15 11.10
CA VAL A 230 18.10 -21.53 11.86
C VAL A 230 18.10 -20.72 13.15
N LEU A 231 18.04 -21.40 14.29
CA LEU A 231 18.08 -20.73 15.60
C LEU A 231 19.52 -20.42 15.99
N GLU A 232 19.89 -19.14 15.95
CA GLU A 232 21.24 -18.69 16.26
C GLU A 232 21.27 -17.21 16.70
N GLU A 233 22.23 -16.83 17.55
CA GLU A 233 22.40 -15.43 17.98
C GLU A 233 23.07 -14.57 16.90
N THR A 234 23.96 -15.17 16.11
CA THR A 234 24.63 -14.51 14.98
C THR A 234 24.57 -15.44 13.78
N PRO A 235 24.50 -14.91 12.54
CA PRO A 235 24.30 -15.70 11.32
C PRO A 235 25.57 -16.48 10.94
N GLY A 236 25.87 -17.54 11.69
CA GLY A 236 27.04 -18.40 11.49
C GLY A 236 26.67 -19.60 10.65
N LYS A 237 25.69 -20.37 11.12
CA LYS A 237 25.23 -21.62 10.56
C LYS A 237 24.36 -21.39 9.32
N SER A 238 23.45 -20.42 9.35
CA SER A 238 22.65 -20.07 8.17
C SER A 238 23.52 -19.65 6.97
N VAL A 239 24.56 -18.84 7.22
CA VAL A 239 25.51 -18.45 6.17
C VAL A 239 26.37 -19.62 5.70
N GLU A 240 26.74 -20.57 6.58
CA GLU A 240 27.44 -21.79 6.18
C GLU A 240 26.57 -22.65 5.23
N ILE A 241 25.32 -22.91 5.60
CA ILE A 241 24.37 -23.67 4.77
C ILE A 241 24.16 -22.96 3.44
N PHE A 242 23.90 -21.66 3.46
CA PHE A 242 23.75 -20.86 2.25
C PHE A 242 25.00 -20.93 1.35
N SER A 243 26.20 -20.78 1.94
CA SER A 243 27.47 -20.77 1.20
C SER A 243 27.73 -22.12 0.53
N ASP A 244 27.40 -23.22 1.19
CA ASP A 244 27.47 -24.57 0.61
C ASP A 244 26.56 -24.66 -0.63
N LEU A 245 25.29 -24.26 -0.54
CA LEU A 245 24.36 -24.31 -1.67
C LEU A 245 24.85 -23.48 -2.86
N VAL A 246 25.29 -22.24 -2.64
CA VAL A 246 25.69 -21.36 -3.75
C VAL A 246 27.01 -21.77 -4.40
N THR A 247 27.94 -22.31 -3.62
CA THR A 247 29.22 -22.82 -4.17
C THR A 247 29.05 -24.10 -4.97
N HIS A 248 27.93 -24.81 -4.82
CA HIS A 248 27.53 -25.95 -5.64
C HIS A 248 26.53 -25.60 -6.76
N GLY A 249 26.46 -24.32 -7.15
CA GLY A 249 25.78 -23.90 -8.39
C GLY A 249 24.37 -23.36 -8.20
N ILE A 250 23.84 -23.32 -6.98
CA ILE A 250 22.53 -22.70 -6.73
C ILE A 250 22.68 -21.17 -6.73
N PRO A 251 21.95 -20.40 -7.56
CA PRO A 251 21.96 -18.94 -7.47
C PRO A 251 21.46 -18.50 -6.10
N GLY A 252 22.09 -17.50 -5.47
CA GLY A 252 21.61 -17.03 -4.18
C GLY A 252 21.85 -15.56 -3.89
N CYS A 253 21.00 -15.00 -3.03
CA CYS A 253 21.09 -13.63 -2.56
C CYS A 253 21.06 -13.59 -1.04
N VAL A 254 21.96 -12.81 -0.44
CA VAL A 254 21.98 -12.58 1.01
C VAL A 254 21.33 -11.25 1.34
N VAL A 255 20.46 -11.23 2.33
CA VAL A 255 19.96 -10.02 3.00
C VAL A 255 20.48 -10.07 4.43
N SER A 256 21.28 -9.08 4.83
CA SER A 256 21.92 -9.11 6.16
C SER A 256 22.20 -7.72 6.70
N ARG A 257 22.30 -7.61 8.04
CA ARG A 257 22.81 -6.42 8.72
C ARG A 257 24.33 -6.32 8.66
N VAL A 258 25.00 -7.44 8.43
CA VAL A 258 26.45 -7.51 8.29
C VAL A 258 26.84 -6.91 6.95
N HIS A 259 27.81 -5.99 6.97
CA HIS A 259 28.29 -5.36 5.75
C HIS A 259 28.79 -6.42 4.73
N PRO A 260 28.42 -6.32 3.43
CA PRO A 260 28.74 -7.33 2.43
C PRO A 260 30.21 -7.74 2.40
N GLU A 261 31.14 -6.78 2.44
CA GLU A 261 32.59 -7.08 2.42
C GLU A 261 33.04 -8.01 3.56
N LYS A 262 32.40 -7.93 4.74
CA LYS A 262 32.75 -8.80 5.87
C LYS A 262 32.31 -10.24 5.59
N LEU A 263 31.10 -10.42 5.04
CA LEU A 263 30.59 -11.74 4.64
C LEU A 263 31.43 -12.34 3.50
N ARG A 264 31.73 -11.53 2.46
CA ARG A 264 32.58 -11.96 1.34
C ARG A 264 33.94 -12.48 1.81
N LYS A 265 34.62 -11.73 2.67
CA LYS A 265 35.94 -12.12 3.21
C LYS A 265 35.87 -13.37 4.06
N LYS A 266 34.84 -13.51 4.90
CA LYS A 266 34.71 -14.63 5.84
C LYS A 266 34.32 -15.95 5.15
N TYR A 267 33.45 -15.89 4.14
CA TYR A 267 32.86 -17.07 3.51
C TYR A 267 33.29 -17.27 2.04
N ASN A 268 34.24 -16.46 1.55
CA ASN A 268 34.79 -16.54 0.19
C ASN A 268 33.75 -16.42 -0.94
N LEU A 269 32.68 -15.64 -0.71
CA LEU A 269 31.62 -15.35 -1.68
C LEU A 269 32.01 -14.16 -2.54
N VAL A 270 32.23 -14.35 -3.84
CA VAL A 270 32.78 -13.32 -4.73
C VAL A 270 31.72 -12.73 -5.63
N LYS A 271 30.84 -13.56 -6.19
CA LYS A 271 29.80 -13.18 -7.14
C LYS A 271 28.44 -13.02 -6.48
N THR A 272 28.18 -13.74 -5.38
CA THR A 272 26.88 -13.73 -4.70
C THR A 272 26.42 -12.30 -4.42
N PRO A 273 25.23 -11.88 -4.89
CA PRO A 273 24.65 -10.61 -4.53
C PRO A 273 24.29 -10.54 -3.04
N MET A 274 24.46 -9.35 -2.45
CA MET A 274 24.19 -9.11 -1.03
C MET A 274 23.50 -7.76 -0.86
N LEU A 275 22.30 -7.78 -0.27
CA LEU A 275 21.55 -6.60 0.16
C LEU A 275 21.88 -6.30 1.62
N TRP A 276 22.37 -5.07 1.85
CA TRP A 276 22.70 -4.62 3.19
C TRP A 276 21.49 -3.93 3.84
N LEU A 277 21.00 -4.48 4.95
CA LEU A 277 19.95 -3.86 5.77
C LEU A 277 20.54 -2.68 6.54
N SER A 278 20.38 -1.48 5.99
CA SER A 278 21.03 -0.27 6.51
C SER A 278 20.31 1.00 6.08
N ARG A 279 20.31 1.99 6.98
CA ARG A 279 19.82 3.36 6.70
C ARG A 279 20.85 4.24 5.99
N ALA A 280 22.06 3.75 5.74
CA ALA A 280 23.12 4.51 5.09
C ALA A 280 22.74 4.96 3.67
N GLY A 281 21.84 4.22 3.01
CA GLY A 281 21.36 4.55 1.67
C GLY A 281 22.49 4.58 0.64
N VAL A 282 23.38 3.58 0.73
CA VAL A 282 24.47 3.25 -0.20
C VAL A 282 23.99 2.24 -1.26
N GLU A 283 24.81 1.94 -2.24
CA GLU A 283 24.50 0.94 -3.27
C GLU A 283 24.19 -0.44 -2.64
N LEU A 284 23.22 -1.17 -3.22
CA LEU A 284 22.73 -2.45 -2.71
C LEU A 284 22.36 -2.44 -1.21
N SER A 285 21.89 -1.31 -0.70
CA SER A 285 21.31 -1.21 0.65
C SER A 285 19.81 -0.94 0.63
N VAL A 286 19.11 -1.54 1.58
CA VAL A 286 17.67 -1.37 1.78
C VAL A 286 17.44 -0.95 3.22
N SER A 287 16.59 0.05 3.41
CA SER A 287 16.21 0.47 4.76
C SER A 287 15.36 -0.61 5.42
N PRO A 288 15.58 -0.95 6.69
CA PRO A 288 14.84 -2.03 7.37
C PRO A 288 13.33 -1.77 7.53
N ASP A 289 12.90 -0.52 7.41
CA ASP A 289 11.49 -0.08 7.40
C ASP A 289 10.87 -0.07 5.99
N ASP A 290 11.61 -0.48 4.96
CA ASP A 290 11.18 -0.46 3.56
C ASP A 290 10.92 -1.88 3.03
N LEU A 291 10.02 -2.61 3.73
CA LEU A 291 9.63 -3.99 3.38
C LEU A 291 9.12 -4.13 1.94
N PRO A 292 8.29 -3.21 1.39
CA PRO A 292 7.82 -3.33 0.00
C PRO A 292 8.96 -3.32 -1.01
N LYS A 293 10.01 -2.52 -0.75
CA LYS A 293 11.20 -2.49 -1.60
C LYS A 293 11.99 -3.78 -1.51
N LEU A 294 12.14 -4.32 -0.30
CA LEU A 294 12.87 -5.57 -0.09
C LEU A 294 12.15 -6.76 -0.75
N GLU A 295 10.82 -6.84 -0.60
CA GLU A 295 9.97 -7.83 -1.27
C GLU A 295 10.13 -7.76 -2.78
N TYR A 296 10.01 -6.56 -3.37
CA TYR A 296 10.15 -6.35 -4.81
C TYR A 296 11.49 -6.87 -5.35
N ILE A 297 12.58 -6.59 -4.62
CA ILE A 297 13.93 -7.03 -5.04
C ILE A 297 14.05 -8.56 -4.97
N ILE A 298 13.56 -9.18 -3.90
CA ILE A 298 13.59 -10.65 -3.73
C ILE A 298 12.69 -11.33 -4.76
N GLU A 299 11.49 -10.80 -5.01
CA GLU A 299 10.60 -11.27 -6.06
C GLU A 299 11.27 -11.22 -7.43
N ASP A 300 11.86 -10.07 -7.80
CA ASP A 300 12.52 -9.92 -9.11
C ASP A 300 13.69 -10.90 -9.27
N PHE A 301 14.51 -11.04 -8.23
CA PHE A 301 15.63 -11.99 -8.22
C PHE A 301 15.17 -13.45 -8.38
N THR A 302 14.18 -13.87 -7.59
CA THR A 302 13.68 -15.26 -7.62
C THR A 302 12.94 -15.57 -8.92
N ARG A 303 12.24 -14.59 -9.52
CA ARG A 303 11.60 -14.75 -10.83
C ARG A 303 12.60 -14.93 -11.98
N LYS A 304 13.76 -14.29 -11.90
CA LYS A 304 14.85 -14.37 -12.90
C LYS A 304 15.73 -15.62 -12.75
N SER A 305 15.57 -16.36 -11.65
CA SER A 305 16.39 -17.53 -11.35
C SER A 305 15.52 -18.79 -11.28
N THR A 306 16.16 -19.94 -11.42
CA THR A 306 15.53 -21.24 -11.20
C THR A 306 16.16 -21.87 -9.98
N GLU A 307 15.36 -22.29 -9.01
CA GLU A 307 15.84 -23.00 -7.81
C GLU A 307 16.80 -22.20 -6.90
N SER A 308 16.64 -20.89 -6.84
CA SER A 308 17.54 -20.04 -6.04
C SER A 308 17.40 -20.20 -4.53
N VAL A 309 18.36 -19.66 -3.77
CA VAL A 309 18.31 -19.57 -2.30
C VAL A 309 18.42 -18.12 -1.81
N ILE A 310 17.53 -17.72 -0.91
CA ILE A 310 17.58 -16.42 -0.22
C ILE A 310 17.98 -16.66 1.24
N LEU A 311 18.98 -15.95 1.72
CA LEU A 311 19.30 -15.87 3.14
C LEU A 311 18.79 -14.54 3.70
N LEU A 312 17.91 -14.59 4.70
CA LEU A 312 17.43 -13.44 5.45
C LEU A 312 17.99 -13.46 6.88
N ASP A 313 19.00 -12.63 7.11
CA ASP A 313 19.58 -12.34 8.42
C ASP A 313 19.13 -10.96 8.92
N GLY A 314 18.81 -10.88 10.21
CA GLY A 314 18.38 -9.64 10.87
C GLY A 314 16.88 -9.41 10.87
N VAL A 315 16.07 -10.48 10.90
CA VAL A 315 14.61 -10.38 11.04
C VAL A 315 14.22 -9.64 12.31
N GLU A 316 14.94 -9.83 13.41
CA GLU A 316 14.75 -9.12 14.67
C GLU A 316 14.93 -7.62 14.48
N TYR A 317 15.89 -7.22 13.64
CA TYR A 317 16.09 -5.83 13.33
C TYR A 317 14.94 -5.26 12.51
N LEU A 318 14.40 -6.00 11.54
CA LEU A 318 13.19 -5.58 10.82
C LEU A 318 12.04 -5.34 11.80
N MET A 319 11.84 -6.25 12.77
CA MET A 319 10.80 -6.14 13.79
C MET A 319 10.98 -4.89 14.66
N THR A 320 12.22 -4.58 15.07
CA THR A 320 12.50 -3.36 15.87
C THR A 320 12.24 -2.06 15.12
N GLN A 321 12.27 -2.06 13.77
CA GLN A 321 12.10 -0.86 12.96
C GLN A 321 10.69 -0.71 12.40
N THR A 322 9.89 -1.76 12.42
CA THR A 322 8.50 -1.79 11.93
C THR A 322 7.57 -2.28 13.03
N SER A 323 7.07 -3.51 12.93
CA SER A 323 6.31 -4.22 13.95
C SER A 323 6.50 -5.73 13.78
N PHE A 324 6.17 -6.52 14.79
CA PHE A 324 6.18 -7.98 14.65
C PHE A 324 5.17 -8.44 13.60
N GLU A 325 3.97 -7.84 13.61
CA GLU A 325 2.88 -8.19 12.71
C GLU A 325 3.22 -7.92 11.25
N ASP A 326 3.82 -6.76 10.94
CA ASP A 326 4.24 -6.44 9.57
C ASP A 326 5.35 -7.39 9.08
N VAL A 327 6.31 -7.76 9.95
CA VAL A 327 7.39 -8.70 9.57
C VAL A 327 6.88 -10.12 9.43
N LEU A 328 5.95 -10.55 10.27
CA LEU A 328 5.32 -11.86 10.13
C LEU A 328 4.57 -11.97 8.79
N GLN A 329 3.78 -10.95 8.44
CA GLN A 329 3.09 -10.86 7.17
C GLN A 329 4.08 -10.88 5.99
N TYR A 330 5.17 -10.13 6.10
CA TYR A 330 6.25 -10.11 5.11
C TYR A 330 6.93 -11.48 4.93
N VAL A 331 7.20 -12.22 6.01
CA VAL A 331 7.78 -13.58 5.93
C VAL A 331 6.80 -14.56 5.27
N GLN A 332 5.50 -14.44 5.58
CA GLN A 332 4.46 -15.21 4.90
C GLN A 332 4.41 -14.89 3.40
N GLU A 333 4.58 -13.63 3.03
CA GLU A 333 4.72 -13.19 1.64
C GLU A 333 5.95 -13.78 0.97
N LEU A 334 7.13 -13.69 1.59
CA LEU A 334 8.34 -14.31 1.04
C LEU A 334 8.20 -15.82 0.85
N LYS A 335 7.51 -16.52 1.76
CA LYS A 335 7.26 -17.96 1.64
C LYS A 335 6.41 -18.27 0.40
N ASP A 336 5.36 -17.50 0.15
CA ASP A 336 4.58 -17.64 -1.08
C ASP A 336 5.43 -17.41 -2.33
N ILE A 337 6.33 -16.42 -2.30
CA ILE A 337 7.29 -16.16 -3.39
C ILE A 337 8.18 -17.40 -3.61
N MET A 338 8.71 -18.01 -2.54
CA MET A 338 9.56 -19.20 -2.65
C MET A 338 8.82 -20.37 -3.31
N VAL A 339 7.57 -20.60 -2.93
CA VAL A 339 6.73 -21.66 -3.52
C VAL A 339 6.50 -21.40 -5.01
N ILE A 340 6.12 -20.18 -5.38
CA ILE A 340 5.77 -19.83 -6.77
C ILE A 340 6.99 -19.91 -7.69
N ASN A 341 8.15 -19.46 -7.22
CA ASN A 341 9.37 -19.38 -8.03
C ASN A 341 10.30 -20.60 -7.86
N ASN A 342 9.85 -21.65 -7.16
CA ASN A 342 10.64 -22.85 -6.86
C ASN A 342 11.96 -22.54 -6.12
N SER A 343 11.97 -21.55 -5.24
CA SER A 343 13.16 -21.07 -4.51
C SER A 343 13.17 -21.54 -3.05
N ARG A 344 14.23 -21.24 -2.32
CA ARG A 344 14.46 -21.60 -0.91
C ARG A 344 14.64 -20.35 -0.07
N LEU A 345 14.08 -20.32 1.13
CA LEU A 345 14.33 -19.25 2.10
C LEU A 345 15.02 -19.82 3.35
N ILE A 346 16.11 -19.20 3.76
CA ILE A 346 16.81 -19.47 5.02
C ILE A 346 16.69 -18.22 5.89
N ILE A 347 16.19 -18.36 7.10
CA ILE A 347 16.01 -17.28 8.06
C ILE A 347 16.91 -17.54 9.26
N SER A 348 17.80 -16.61 9.57
CA SER A 348 18.52 -16.59 10.86
C SER A 348 17.61 -15.95 11.91
N LEU A 349 17.37 -16.65 13.02
CA LEU A 349 16.50 -16.16 14.09
C LEU A 349 17.11 -16.38 15.48
N TYR A 350 17.24 -15.30 16.25
CA TYR A 350 17.58 -15.34 17.66
C TYR A 350 16.32 -15.44 18.51
N ARG A 351 16.13 -16.63 19.11
CA ARG A 351 14.95 -16.98 19.93
C ARG A 351 14.61 -15.93 20.99
N ASP A 352 15.61 -15.44 21.71
CA ASP A 352 15.40 -14.58 22.89
C ASP A 352 15.16 -13.10 22.52
N ALA A 353 15.19 -12.76 21.22
CA ALA A 353 14.74 -11.46 20.74
C ALA A 353 13.21 -11.33 20.67
N LEU A 354 12.48 -12.44 20.77
CA LEU A 354 11.03 -12.52 20.65
C LEU A 354 10.39 -12.87 21.99
N SER A 355 9.19 -12.34 22.24
CA SER A 355 8.37 -12.89 23.32
C SER A 355 7.99 -14.35 23.03
N GLN A 356 7.65 -15.10 24.07
CA GLN A 356 7.25 -16.51 23.93
C GLN A 356 6.08 -16.70 22.95
N ARG A 357 5.16 -15.74 22.90
CA ARG A 357 4.02 -15.75 21.98
C ARG A 357 4.47 -15.53 20.53
N GLU A 358 5.24 -14.47 20.29
CA GLU A 358 5.74 -14.13 18.95
C GLU A 358 6.60 -15.25 18.37
N TYR A 359 7.52 -15.81 19.15
CA TYR A 359 8.33 -16.96 18.76
C TYR A 359 7.46 -18.16 18.35
N SER A 360 6.45 -18.48 19.16
CA SER A 360 5.57 -19.64 18.90
C SER A 360 4.73 -19.47 17.64
N VAL A 361 4.43 -18.23 17.25
CA VAL A 361 3.73 -17.91 16.00
C VAL A 361 4.71 -17.95 14.84
N PHE A 362 5.85 -17.27 14.96
CA PHE A 362 6.83 -17.12 13.88
C PHE A 362 7.43 -18.45 13.44
N VAL A 363 7.81 -19.32 14.38
CA VAL A 363 8.42 -20.63 14.08
C VAL A 363 7.45 -21.59 13.37
N ARG A 364 6.14 -21.34 13.41
CA ARG A 364 5.17 -22.15 12.64
C ARG A 364 5.19 -21.83 11.16
N GLU A 365 5.82 -20.74 10.75
CA GLU A 365 5.83 -20.32 9.35
C GLU A 365 6.82 -21.10 8.48
N ALA A 366 7.85 -21.70 9.08
CA ALA A 366 8.96 -22.35 8.38
C ALA A 366 9.50 -23.56 9.17
N ALA A 367 10.18 -24.48 8.48
CA ALA A 367 10.78 -25.65 9.10
C ALA A 367 12.02 -25.27 9.92
N LEU A 368 12.18 -25.85 11.12
CA LEU A 368 13.41 -25.67 11.92
C LEU A 368 14.53 -26.59 11.41
N LEU A 369 15.73 -26.03 11.26
CA LEU A 369 16.97 -26.73 10.88
C LEU A 369 17.89 -27.03 12.06
#